data_AF-A0AAW2J8P8-F1
#
_entry.id   AF-A0AAW2J8P8-F1
#
_cell.length_a   1.000
_cell.length_b   1.000
_cell.length_c   1.000
_cell.angle_alpha   90.00
_cell.angle_beta   90.00
_cell.angle_gamma   90.00
#
_symmetry.space_group_name_H-M   'P 1'
#
loop_
_entity.id
_entity.type
_entity.pdbx_description
1 polymer ?
#
loop_
_entity_poly.entity_id
_entity_poly.type
_entity_poly.pdbx_seq_one_letter_code
_entity_poly.pdbx_strand_id
1 'polypeptide(L)'
;MAINFITILFFLPLLAINVNAQGPVTYDITKYGAKPGGDISQNLSFNFINNSIIRDVTTKDSKNFHVNCISSHNVTFLRFTISAPGDSPNTDGHGISVGSLGGYASEKDVQGIYVTNCTFIAHKMESG
;
A
#
# COMPACT_ATOMS: atom_id res chain seq x y z
N MET A 1 -34.49 35.63 22.70
CA MET A 1 -34.02 35.21 21.35
C MET A 1 -32.71 34.47 21.55
N ALA A 2 -32.79 33.18 21.87
CA ALA A 2 -31.63 32.35 22.18
C ALA A 2 -31.22 31.59 20.91
N ILE A 3 -29.98 31.78 20.48
CA ILE A 3 -29.38 31.06 19.37
C ILE A 3 -29.01 29.66 19.87
N ASN A 4 -29.64 28.64 19.28
CA ASN A 4 -29.42 27.23 19.58
C ASN A 4 -27.98 26.81 19.23
N PHE A 5 -27.16 26.55 20.24
CA PHE A 5 -25.78 26.02 20.12
C PHE A 5 -25.71 24.55 19.65
N ILE A 6 -26.84 23.88 19.45
CA ILE A 6 -26.91 22.41 19.26
C ILE A 6 -26.75 21.98 17.78
N THR A 7 -26.88 22.88 16.81
CA THR A 7 -26.79 22.53 15.38
C THR A 7 -25.39 22.57 14.77
N ILE A 8 -24.37 23.06 15.48
CA ILE A 8 -22.99 23.12 14.97
C ILE A 8 -22.21 21.82 15.23
N LEU A 9 -22.67 20.98 16.16
CA LEU A 9 -21.98 19.72 16.51
C LEU A 9 -22.24 18.56 15.53
N PHE A 10 -23.23 18.69 14.63
CA PHE A 10 -23.53 17.69 13.59
C PHE A 10 -22.75 17.89 12.28
N PHE A 11 -22.01 18.99 12.16
CA PHE A 11 -21.04 19.23 11.10
C PHE A 11 -19.62 19.22 11.67
N LEU A 12 -19.30 18.21 12.49
CA LEU A 12 -17.90 17.88 12.74
C LEU A 12 -17.30 17.53 11.37
N PRO A 13 -16.38 18.34 10.83
CA PRO A 13 -15.77 18.01 9.56
C PRO A 13 -15.12 16.64 9.74
N LEU A 14 -15.33 15.78 8.76
CA LEU A 14 -14.64 14.50 8.59
C LEU A 14 -13.17 14.73 8.98
N LEU A 15 -12.79 14.31 10.18
CA LEU A 15 -11.42 14.48 10.65
C LEU A 15 -10.61 13.55 9.75
N ALA A 16 -9.99 14.10 8.71
CA ALA A 16 -8.94 13.40 8.00
C ALA A 16 -7.85 13.16 9.04
N ILE A 17 -7.86 11.97 9.65
CA ILE A 17 -6.81 11.55 10.55
C ILE A 17 -5.58 11.37 9.67
N ASN A 18 -4.75 12.41 9.62
CA ASN A 18 -3.52 12.40 8.86
C ASN A 18 -2.48 11.63 9.69
N VAL A 19 -2.39 10.32 9.49
CA VAL A 19 -1.26 9.53 10.00
C VAL A 19 -0.08 9.82 9.08
N ASN A 20 0.85 10.66 9.53
CA ASN A 20 2.12 10.89 8.83
C ASN A 20 3.19 9.96 9.38
N ALA A 21 3.83 9.19 8.50
CA ALA A 21 5.09 8.54 8.84
C ALA A 21 6.16 9.59 9.17
N GLN A 22 7.11 9.27 10.07
CA GLN A 22 8.18 10.17 10.54
C GLN A 22 9.29 10.42 9.48
N GLY A 23 8.95 10.45 8.19
CA GLY A 23 9.88 10.51 7.07
C GLY A 23 9.78 9.28 6.16
N PRO A 24 10.66 9.15 5.15
CA PRO A 24 10.68 8.00 4.26
C PRO A 24 10.91 6.70 5.04
N VAL A 25 10.00 5.74 4.91
CA VAL A 25 10.08 4.45 5.64
C VAL A 25 10.45 3.33 4.67
N THR A 26 11.39 2.48 5.07
CA THR A 26 11.75 1.26 4.32
C THR A 26 11.27 0.03 5.07
N TYR A 27 10.41 -0.77 4.41
CA TYR A 27 9.96 -2.07 4.86
C TYR A 27 10.76 -3.16 4.12
N ASP A 28 11.75 -3.72 4.80
CA ASP A 28 12.58 -4.82 4.33
C ASP A 28 12.11 -6.14 4.94
N ILE A 29 11.53 -7.02 4.11
CA ILE A 29 10.94 -8.26 4.60
C ILE A 29 12.00 -9.28 5.05
N THR A 30 13.23 -9.17 4.57
CA THR A 30 14.33 -10.02 5.06
C THR A 30 14.69 -9.70 6.51
N LYS A 31 14.43 -8.45 6.94
CA LYS A 31 14.66 -8.00 8.31
C LYS A 31 13.46 -8.26 9.23
N TYR A 32 12.24 -8.10 8.73
CA TYR A 32 11.02 -8.12 9.56
C TYR A 32 10.18 -9.40 9.43
N GLY A 33 10.27 -10.13 8.31
CA GLY A 33 9.47 -11.33 8.00
C GLY A 33 10.26 -12.64 7.89
N ALA A 34 11.57 -12.62 7.62
CA ALA A 34 12.37 -13.80 7.30
C ALA A 34 12.87 -14.65 8.48
N LYS A 35 12.05 -14.81 9.55
CA LYS A 35 12.30 -15.92 10.48
C LYS A 35 12.14 -17.24 9.71
N PRO A 36 12.86 -18.33 10.04
CA PRO A 36 12.63 -19.63 9.42
C PRO A 36 11.14 -20.02 9.51
N GLY A 37 10.49 -20.18 8.36
CA GLY A 37 9.05 -20.46 8.25
C GLY A 37 8.12 -19.23 8.30
N GLY A 38 8.65 -18.01 8.34
CA GLY A 38 7.88 -16.76 8.24
C GLY A 38 7.40 -16.48 6.81
N ASP A 39 6.27 -15.77 6.70
CA ASP A 39 5.72 -15.36 5.41
C ASP A 39 6.54 -14.22 4.82
N ILE A 40 7.12 -14.46 3.64
CA ILE A 40 7.89 -13.49 2.85
C ILE A 40 7.20 -13.14 1.52
N SER A 41 5.93 -13.53 1.37
CA SER A 41 5.20 -13.44 0.11
C SER A 41 4.86 -12.00 -0.28
N GLN A 42 4.55 -11.13 0.69
CA GLN A 42 4.18 -9.73 0.45
C GLN A 42 4.70 -8.81 1.56
N ASN A 43 5.21 -7.60 1.22
CA ASN A 43 5.67 -6.65 2.24
C ASN A 43 4.51 -5.91 2.90
N LEU A 44 3.65 -5.29 2.10
CA LEU A 44 2.56 -4.47 2.60
C LEU A 44 1.25 -4.88 1.95
N SER A 45 0.23 -5.09 2.79
CA SER A 45 -1.13 -5.41 2.37
C SER A 45 -2.07 -4.28 2.80
N PHE A 46 -2.55 -3.52 1.82
CA PHE A 46 -3.50 -2.44 1.98
C PHE A 46 -4.89 -2.96 1.60
N ASN A 47 -5.62 -3.44 2.61
CA ASN A 47 -6.94 -4.00 2.42
C ASN A 47 -7.98 -2.99 2.88
N PHE A 48 -9.03 -2.80 2.08
CA PHE A 48 -10.17 -1.92 2.41
C PHE A 48 -9.80 -0.45 2.64
N ILE A 49 -8.71 0.01 2.04
CA ILE A 49 -8.26 1.40 2.14
C ILE A 49 -9.05 2.26 1.17
N ASN A 50 -9.61 3.38 1.65
CA ASN A 50 -10.41 4.27 0.81
C ASN A 50 -9.99 5.73 0.98
N ASN A 51 -10.04 6.50 -0.11
CA ASN A 51 -9.79 7.95 -0.13
C ASN A 51 -8.46 8.34 0.52
N SER A 52 -7.38 7.67 0.15
CA SER A 52 -6.11 7.75 0.88
C SER A 52 -4.92 7.98 -0.04
N ILE A 53 -3.89 8.64 0.49
CA ILE A 53 -2.59 8.79 -0.16
C ILE A 53 -1.57 8.01 0.66
N ILE A 54 -0.97 6.99 0.07
CA ILE A 54 0.15 6.22 0.62
C ILE A 54 1.41 6.80 -0.02
N ARG A 55 2.28 7.40 0.79
CA ARG A 55 3.42 8.15 0.26
C ARG A 55 4.72 7.95 1.00
N ASP A 56 5.82 8.12 0.28
CA ASP A 56 7.18 8.10 0.82
C ASP A 56 7.52 6.76 1.50
N VAL A 57 7.07 5.66 0.92
CA VAL A 57 7.30 4.29 1.41
C VAL A 57 8.14 3.51 0.42
N THR A 58 9.13 2.78 0.93
CA THR A 58 9.93 1.83 0.16
C THR A 58 9.67 0.40 0.65
N THR A 59 9.41 -0.53 -0.26
CA THR A 59 9.35 -1.97 0.03
C THR A 59 10.52 -2.70 -0.62
N LYS A 60 11.12 -3.63 0.11
CA LYS A 60 12.32 -4.36 -0.32
C LYS A 60 12.19 -5.88 -0.20
N ASP A 61 12.68 -6.60 -1.21
CA ASP A 61 12.95 -8.05 -1.21
C ASP A 61 11.73 -8.99 -1.02
N SER A 62 10.55 -8.61 -1.53
CA SER A 62 9.36 -9.47 -1.43
C SER A 62 9.42 -10.67 -2.39
N LYS A 63 8.92 -11.85 -1.97
CA LYS A 63 8.95 -13.07 -2.79
C LYS A 63 7.97 -13.04 -3.98
N ASN A 64 6.78 -12.45 -3.79
CA ASN A 64 5.76 -12.37 -4.84
C ASN A 64 5.47 -10.91 -5.20
N PHE A 65 4.57 -10.26 -4.46
CA PHE A 65 4.19 -8.87 -4.70
C PHE A 65 4.66 -8.02 -3.54
N HIS A 66 5.39 -6.96 -3.84
CA HIS A 66 5.81 -6.00 -2.84
C HIS A 66 4.64 -5.32 -2.15
N VAL A 67 3.56 -5.06 -2.88
CA VAL A 67 2.36 -4.44 -2.36
C VAL A 67 1.14 -5.19 -2.86
N ASN A 68 0.20 -5.42 -1.95
CA ASN A 68 -1.13 -5.90 -2.27
C ASN A 68 -2.16 -4.86 -1.88
N CYS A 69 -3.07 -4.53 -2.79
CA CYS A 69 -4.12 -3.54 -2.59
C CYS A 69 -5.47 -4.19 -2.92
N ILE A 70 -6.17 -4.69 -1.91
CA ILE A 70 -7.41 -5.44 -2.09
C ILE A 70 -8.61 -4.64 -1.59
N SER A 71 -9.71 -4.70 -2.34
CA SER A 71 -11.02 -4.11 -1.99
C SER A 71 -10.90 -2.63 -1.57
N SER A 72 -10.01 -1.90 -2.24
CA SER A 72 -9.63 -0.52 -1.93
C SER A 72 -10.09 0.42 -3.05
N HIS A 73 -10.46 1.66 -2.73
CA HIS A 73 -11.00 2.62 -3.70
C HIS A 73 -10.41 4.01 -3.50
N ASN A 74 -10.12 4.72 -4.59
CA ASN A 74 -9.58 6.08 -4.53
C ASN A 74 -8.30 6.15 -3.67
N VAL A 75 -7.29 5.36 -4.04
CA VAL A 75 -6.00 5.27 -3.34
C VAL A 75 -4.89 5.74 -4.29
N THR A 76 -4.04 6.65 -3.81
CA THR A 76 -2.86 7.09 -4.55
C THR A 76 -1.58 6.61 -3.85
N PHE A 77 -0.78 5.82 -4.56
CA PHE A 77 0.61 5.57 -4.20
C PHE A 77 1.47 6.70 -4.80
N LEU A 78 2.12 7.49 -3.94
CA LEU A 78 2.88 8.69 -4.34
C LEU A 78 4.30 8.63 -3.81
N ARG A 79 5.32 8.72 -4.66
CA ARG A 79 6.73 8.59 -4.22
C ARG A 79 6.97 7.27 -3.48
N PHE A 80 6.36 6.22 -4.00
CA PHE A 80 6.52 4.86 -3.51
C PHE A 80 7.64 4.17 -4.27
N THR A 81 8.51 3.44 -3.58
CA THR A 81 9.62 2.70 -4.19
C THR A 81 9.45 1.20 -3.94
N ILE A 82 9.50 0.41 -5.01
CA ILE A 82 9.55 -1.05 -4.97
C ILE A 82 10.95 -1.48 -5.40
N SER A 83 11.67 -2.24 -4.56
CA SER A 83 13.05 -2.62 -4.84
C SER A 83 13.31 -4.10 -4.54
N ALA A 84 13.56 -4.90 -5.58
CA ALA A 84 14.23 -6.19 -5.40
C ALA A 84 15.54 -6.16 -6.22
N PRO A 85 16.67 -5.77 -5.57
CA PRO A 85 17.98 -5.67 -6.20
C PRO A 85 18.53 -7.06 -6.61
N GLY A 86 19.64 -7.09 -7.37
CA GLY A 86 20.16 -8.33 -7.94
C GLY A 86 20.73 -9.33 -6.93
N ASP A 87 21.07 -8.86 -5.74
CA ASP A 87 21.45 -9.66 -4.58
C ASP A 87 20.25 -10.08 -3.72
N SER A 88 19.03 -9.69 -4.10
CA SER A 88 17.81 -10.12 -3.44
C SER A 88 17.69 -11.64 -3.54
N PRO A 89 17.32 -12.34 -2.45
CA PRO A 89 17.00 -13.76 -2.53
C PRO A 89 15.72 -14.05 -3.36
N ASN A 90 14.97 -13.00 -3.75
CA ASN A 90 13.62 -13.07 -4.30
C ASN A 90 13.51 -12.29 -5.64
N THR A 91 14.44 -12.54 -6.55
CA THR A 91 14.70 -11.78 -7.80
C THR A 91 13.56 -11.67 -8.83
N ASP A 92 12.47 -12.39 -8.63
CA ASP A 92 11.50 -12.77 -9.65
C ASP A 92 10.15 -12.04 -9.51
N GLY A 93 9.92 -11.29 -8.42
CA GLY A 93 8.65 -10.62 -8.14
C GLY A 93 8.77 -9.13 -7.81
N HIS A 94 8.33 -8.25 -8.72
CA HIS A 94 8.23 -6.80 -8.48
C HIS A 94 6.85 -6.30 -8.90
N GLY A 95 6.11 -5.65 -8.00
CA GLY A 95 4.81 -5.09 -8.38
C GLY A 95 3.87 -4.70 -7.26
N ILE A 96 2.79 -4.03 -7.68
CA ILE A 96 1.60 -3.77 -6.88
C ILE A 96 0.48 -4.64 -7.45
N SER A 97 -0.04 -5.56 -6.65
CA SER A 97 -1.25 -6.30 -6.96
C SER A 97 -2.47 -5.46 -6.58
N VAL A 98 -3.45 -5.35 -7.49
CA VAL A 98 -4.70 -4.63 -7.27
C VAL A 98 -5.86 -5.57 -7.61
N GLY A 99 -6.81 -5.75 -6.70
CA GLY A 99 -7.93 -6.68 -6.92
C GLY A 99 -9.09 -6.53 -5.95
N SER A 100 -10.25 -7.06 -6.34
CA SER A 100 -11.41 -7.23 -5.46
C SER A 100 -11.28 -8.51 -4.62
N LEU A 101 -12.11 -8.66 -3.58
CA LEU A 101 -12.24 -9.92 -2.86
C LEU A 101 -13.04 -10.95 -3.64
N GLY A 102 -13.99 -10.51 -4.47
CA GLY A 102 -14.87 -11.38 -5.26
C GLY A 102 -15.89 -12.14 -4.41
N GLY A 103 -16.18 -11.67 -3.20
CA GLY A 103 -16.97 -12.41 -2.21
C GLY A 103 -18.47 -12.09 -2.20
N TYR A 104 -18.88 -10.94 -2.75
CA TYR A 104 -20.25 -10.44 -2.64
C TYR A 104 -20.72 -9.76 -3.92
N ALA A 105 -21.98 -9.98 -4.30
CA ALA A 105 -22.58 -9.34 -5.47
C ALA A 105 -22.69 -7.81 -5.35
N SER A 106 -22.68 -7.28 -4.13
CA SER A 106 -22.67 -5.85 -3.83
C SER A 106 -21.25 -5.27 -3.64
N GLU A 107 -20.20 -6.08 -3.87
CA GLU A 107 -18.84 -5.56 -3.82
C GLU A 107 -18.66 -4.49 -4.89
N LYS A 108 -18.05 -3.37 -4.50
CA LYS A 108 -17.78 -2.28 -5.41
C LYS A 108 -16.60 -2.64 -6.30
N ASP A 109 -16.66 -2.18 -7.55
CA ASP A 109 -15.53 -2.26 -8.46
C ASP A 109 -14.31 -1.54 -7.88
N VAL A 110 -13.14 -2.17 -8.00
CA VAL A 110 -11.88 -1.51 -7.64
C VAL A 110 -11.59 -0.39 -8.63
N GLN A 111 -11.78 0.85 -8.17
CA GLN A 111 -11.64 2.05 -8.99
C GLN A 111 -10.86 3.15 -8.27
N GLY A 112 -10.22 4.02 -9.07
CA GLY A 112 -9.47 5.17 -8.55
C GLY A 112 -8.14 4.79 -7.89
N ILE A 113 -7.46 3.75 -8.37
CA ILE A 113 -6.11 3.42 -7.92
C ILE A 113 -5.09 4.14 -8.81
N TYR A 114 -4.28 5.00 -8.20
CA TYR A 114 -3.26 5.79 -8.90
C TYR A 114 -1.88 5.41 -8.39
N VAL A 115 -0.93 5.20 -9.30
CA VAL A 115 0.48 4.97 -9.00
C VAL A 115 1.27 6.06 -9.71
N THR A 116 1.70 7.08 -8.95
CA THR A 116 2.22 8.31 -9.52
C THR A 116 3.55 8.68 -8.87
N ASN A 117 4.53 9.05 -9.70
CA ASN A 117 5.87 9.40 -9.24
C ASN A 117 6.48 8.29 -8.37
N CYS A 118 6.34 7.03 -8.81
CA CYS A 118 6.85 5.85 -8.12
C CYS A 118 8.01 5.24 -8.90
N THR A 119 8.90 4.56 -8.17
CA THR A 119 10.10 3.94 -8.75
C THR A 119 10.06 2.43 -8.54
N PHE A 120 10.28 1.67 -9.62
CA PHE A 120 10.36 0.22 -9.59
C PHE A 120 11.79 -0.18 -9.96
N ILE A 121 12.50 -0.77 -9.01
CA ILE A 121 13.87 -1.25 -9.16
C ILE A 121 13.80 -2.77 -9.18
N ALA A 122 14.03 -3.33 -10.37
CA ALA A 122 14.07 -4.76 -10.61
C ALA A 122 15.39 -5.12 -11.29
N HIS A 123 16.05 -6.18 -10.84
CA HIS A 123 17.22 -6.71 -11.54
C HIS A 123 16.78 -7.74 -12.58
N LYS A 124 17.25 -7.60 -13.81
CA LYS A 124 17.04 -8.59 -14.87
C LYS A 124 17.85 -9.84 -14.50
N MET A 125 17.21 -11.00 -14.48
CA MET A 125 17.90 -12.29 -14.55
C MET A 125 18.56 -12.34 -15.93
N GLU A 126 19.89 -12.23 -16.00
CA GLU A 126 20.61 -12.57 -17.23
C GLU A 126 20.41 -14.08 -17.46
N SER A 127 19.75 -14.44 -18.56
CA SER A 127 19.60 -15.83 -18.97
C SER A 127 20.99 -16.38 -19.28
N GLY A 128 21.47 -17.31 -18.46
CA GLY A 128 22.63 -18.17 -18.77
C GLY A 128 22.29 -19.19 -19.85
#